data_AF-A0A2G4YQ96-F1
#
_entry.id   AF-A0A2G4YQ96-F1
#
_cell.length_a   1.000
_cell.length_b   1.000
_cell.length_c   1.000
_cell.angle_alpha   90.00
_cell.angle_beta   90.00
_cell.angle_gamma   90.00
#
_symmetry.space_group_name_H-M   'P 1'
#
loop_
_entity.id
_entity.type
_entity.pdbx_description
1 polymer ?
#
loop_
_entity_poly.entity_id
_entity_poly.type
_entity_poly.pdbx_seq_one_letter_code
_entity_poly.pdbx_strand_id
1 'polypeptide(L)'
;MRISIFLLSFWLSLSGAFAQSIGDLWREAGTAYNQKDYPQFITKMKKIEQIRPYQLAAKKNMIRGYSLSGQIEKAFHHIDLVIGQGGYIDVSGKDFKALHGSPEFKRVTKKLVENNSADGKTDIASSVSETGLLPESIAIHARNKTLYIGSVRRGKILKVSPDGNVTTFAEPTVENGLLGVFGLKIDSVRRHLWAASNDIEQHIGINKGNSDKAGLFQFDLDTGRLINSYFIASEAPALLGDLVISPEGDIYATDSYNPVIYKLDRESGQLLPFHTSDRFINLQGICTDGAQLYVADYHAGIFSLDMNTGNLAKISHDKTVNIGGIDGLYCGDGNLVAIQNGFTPYRVIKLDLSEGHIKKLQVLQKNLPVWREPTLGVLHGNIFHYVATSQWGAYDQQGKVAEGSVLAPVIVMKILLE
;
A
#
# COMPACT_ATOMS: atom_id res chain seq x y z
N MET A 1 -0.05 77.77 7.95
CA MET A 1 -0.95 76.75 7.36
C MET A 1 -0.25 75.41 7.47
N ARG A 2 -0.64 74.60 8.45
CA ARG A 2 -0.03 73.30 8.79
C ARG A 2 -0.59 72.23 7.86
N ILE A 3 0.28 71.43 7.23
CA ILE A 3 -0.08 70.10 6.73
C ILE A 3 1.00 69.14 7.23
N SER A 4 0.61 68.34 8.23
CA SER A 4 1.34 67.18 8.71
C SER A 4 1.16 66.02 7.72
N ILE A 5 2.25 65.37 7.33
CA ILE A 5 2.20 64.05 6.69
C ILE A 5 2.58 63.02 7.77
N PHE A 6 1.57 62.28 8.20
CA PHE A 6 1.70 61.06 9.00
C PHE A 6 2.29 59.96 8.12
N LEU A 7 3.48 59.47 8.46
CA LEU A 7 3.97 58.17 8.00
C LEU A 7 3.45 57.11 8.97
N LEU A 8 2.33 56.49 8.60
CA LEU A 8 1.79 55.31 9.27
C LEU A 8 2.65 54.10 8.88
N SER A 9 3.37 53.55 9.85
CA SER A 9 4.04 52.26 9.79
C SER A 9 2.99 51.13 9.74
N PHE A 10 2.79 50.53 8.57
CA PHE A 10 1.99 49.33 8.40
C PHE A 10 2.82 48.11 8.81
N TRP A 11 2.59 47.60 10.02
CA TRP A 11 2.96 46.23 10.38
C TRP A 11 1.99 45.28 9.66
N LEU A 12 2.41 44.72 8.52
CA LEU A 12 1.74 43.54 7.97
C LEU A 12 2.20 42.31 8.76
N SER A 13 1.36 41.86 9.69
CA SER A 13 1.41 40.51 10.23
C SER A 13 1.06 39.51 9.14
N LEU A 14 2.09 38.93 8.52
CA LEU A 14 1.97 37.72 7.70
C LEU A 14 1.55 36.56 8.62
N SER A 15 0.24 36.43 8.84
CA SER A 15 -0.36 35.20 9.34
C SER A 15 -0.40 34.20 8.19
N GLY A 16 0.71 33.49 7.99
CA GLY A 16 0.71 32.27 7.18
C GLY A 16 -0.19 31.25 7.89
N ALA A 17 -1.43 31.11 7.44
CA ALA A 17 -2.30 30.03 7.87
C ALA A 17 -1.64 28.71 7.45
N PHE A 18 -1.00 28.01 8.39
CA PHE A 18 -0.51 26.66 8.16
C PHE A 18 -1.68 25.81 7.68
N ALA A 19 -1.51 25.15 6.53
CA ALA A 19 -2.51 24.21 6.03
C ALA A 19 -2.77 23.12 7.08
N GLN A 20 -4.04 22.87 7.38
CA GLN A 20 -4.44 21.91 8.42
C GLN A 20 -3.99 20.50 8.04
N SER A 21 -3.27 19.80 8.94
CA SER A 21 -2.80 18.44 8.65
C SER A 21 -3.97 17.43 8.66
N ILE A 22 -3.77 16.27 8.01
CA ILE A 22 -4.76 15.19 8.04
C ILE A 22 -5.01 14.68 9.47
N GLY A 23 -3.98 14.68 10.32
CA GLY A 23 -4.08 14.30 11.72
C GLY A 23 -4.95 15.29 12.51
N ASP A 24 -4.78 16.59 12.27
CA ASP A 24 -5.62 17.63 12.88
C ASP A 24 -7.08 17.48 12.44
N LEU A 25 -7.34 17.18 11.17
CA LEU A 25 -8.68 16.93 10.65
C LEU A 25 -9.35 15.75 11.36
N TRP A 26 -8.63 14.63 11.53
CA TRP A 26 -9.15 13.47 12.27
C TRP A 26 -9.45 13.79 13.72
N ARG A 27 -8.54 14.49 14.41
CA ARG A 27 -8.71 14.90 15.81
C ARG A 27 -9.92 15.82 15.97
N GLU A 28 -10.04 16.85 15.13
CA GLU A 28 -11.16 17.78 15.18
C GLU A 28 -12.49 17.12 14.83
N ALA A 29 -12.49 16.17 13.88
CA ALA A 29 -13.68 15.38 13.60
C ALA A 29 -14.08 14.54 14.83
N GLY A 30 -13.12 13.92 15.51
CA GLY A 30 -13.36 13.21 16.77
C GLY A 30 -13.97 14.11 17.84
N THR A 31 -13.44 15.32 18.02
CA THR A 31 -13.99 16.33 18.94
C THR A 31 -15.43 16.69 18.58
N ALA A 32 -15.69 17.02 17.31
CA ALA A 32 -17.04 17.36 16.84
C ALA A 32 -18.03 16.20 17.04
N TYR A 33 -17.61 14.96 16.75
CA TYR A 33 -18.40 13.77 17.01
C TYR A 33 -18.76 13.61 18.50
N ASN A 34 -17.79 13.77 19.40
CA ASN A 34 -18.01 13.65 20.84
C ASN A 34 -18.94 14.76 21.39
N GLN A 35 -18.86 15.96 20.82
CA GLN A 35 -19.75 17.09 21.13
C GLN A 35 -21.13 16.97 20.46
N LYS A 36 -21.36 15.93 19.66
CA LYS A 36 -22.57 15.73 18.84
C LYS A 36 -22.80 16.84 17.80
N ASP A 37 -21.74 17.59 17.45
CA ASP A 37 -21.74 18.51 16.32
C ASP A 37 -21.53 17.73 15.02
N TYR A 38 -22.59 17.05 14.59
CA TYR A 38 -22.57 16.24 13.38
C TYR A 38 -22.36 17.06 12.09
N PRO A 39 -22.90 18.29 11.93
CA PRO A 39 -22.56 19.14 10.79
C PRO A 39 -21.06 19.40 10.66
N GLN A 40 -20.38 19.72 11.76
CA GLN A 40 -18.93 19.93 11.73
C GLN A 40 -18.18 18.63 11.51
N PHE A 41 -18.60 17.53 12.13
CA PHE A 41 -18.02 16.20 11.90
C PHE A 41 -18.05 15.81 10.40
N ILE A 42 -19.21 15.96 9.75
CA ILE A 42 -19.38 15.71 8.30
C ILE A 42 -18.46 16.64 7.49
N THR A 43 -18.38 17.92 7.86
CA THR A 43 -17.51 18.90 7.18
C THR A 43 -16.05 18.48 7.23
N LYS A 44 -15.57 17.99 8.37
CA LYS A 44 -14.20 17.46 8.49
C LYS A 44 -14.01 16.18 7.68
N MET A 45 -14.97 15.26 7.69
CA MET A 45 -14.91 14.05 6.86
C MET A 45 -14.84 14.37 5.36
N LYS A 46 -15.53 15.42 4.88
CA LYS A 46 -15.43 15.88 3.49
C LYS A 46 -14.04 16.38 3.13
N LYS A 47 -13.41 17.14 4.02
CA LYS A 47 -12.03 17.58 3.83
C LYS A 47 -11.05 16.40 3.78
N ILE A 48 -11.24 15.42 4.66
CA ILE A 48 -10.43 14.19 4.65
C ILE A 48 -10.63 13.42 3.35
N GLU A 49 -11.86 13.26 2.87
CA GLU A 49 -12.14 12.58 1.60
C GLU A 49 -11.56 13.34 0.40
N GLN A 50 -11.53 14.68 0.42
CA GLN A 50 -10.86 15.45 -0.64
C GLN A 50 -9.36 15.18 -0.71
N ILE A 51 -8.71 14.98 0.44
CA ILE A 51 -7.28 14.69 0.52
C ILE A 51 -7.01 13.21 0.24
N ARG A 52 -7.81 12.30 0.79
CA ARG A 52 -7.65 10.83 0.69
C ARG A 52 -8.93 10.19 0.11
N PRO A 53 -9.19 10.34 -1.20
CA PRO A 53 -10.48 10.00 -1.83
C PRO A 53 -10.91 8.53 -1.71
N TYR A 54 -9.96 7.61 -1.53
CA TYR A 54 -10.23 6.18 -1.43
C TYR A 54 -10.25 5.64 0.01
N GLN A 55 -10.03 6.48 1.04
CA GLN A 55 -9.96 6.00 2.41
C GLN A 55 -11.36 5.59 2.93
N LEU A 56 -11.58 4.28 3.06
CA LEU A 56 -12.86 3.71 3.46
C LEU A 56 -13.33 4.16 4.84
N ALA A 57 -12.39 4.41 5.77
CA ALA A 57 -12.70 4.94 7.09
C ALA A 57 -13.37 6.32 7.05
N ALA A 58 -12.93 7.22 6.15
CA ALA A 58 -13.55 8.53 5.97
C ALA A 58 -14.97 8.40 5.42
N LYS A 59 -15.19 7.51 4.44
CA LYS A 59 -16.51 7.21 3.88
C LYS A 59 -17.46 6.63 4.93
N LYS A 60 -17.01 5.66 5.73
CA LYS A 60 -17.80 5.08 6.83
C LYS A 60 -18.21 6.15 7.85
N ASN A 61 -17.28 7.03 8.22
CA ASN A 61 -17.56 8.11 9.17
C ASN A 61 -18.46 9.19 8.58
N MET A 62 -18.41 9.45 7.27
CA MET A 62 -19.39 10.30 6.58
C MET A 62 -20.81 9.73 6.71
N ILE A 63 -20.98 8.44 6.42
CA ILE A 63 -22.27 7.73 6.52
C ILE A 63 -22.77 7.76 7.97
N ARG A 64 -21.87 7.57 8.93
CA ARG A 64 -22.16 7.69 10.37
C ARG A 64 -22.72 9.08 10.70
N GLY A 65 -22.05 10.14 10.24
CA GLY A 65 -22.51 11.51 10.45
C GLY A 65 -23.89 11.79 9.84
N TYR A 66 -24.14 11.28 8.63
CA TYR A 66 -25.46 11.42 7.99
C TYR A 66 -26.56 10.67 8.74
N SER A 67 -26.30 9.45 9.20
CA SER A 67 -27.23 8.70 10.03
C SER A 67 -27.57 9.45 11.33
N LEU A 68 -26.55 9.91 12.06
CA LEU A 68 -26.70 10.60 13.34
C LEU A 68 -27.40 11.96 13.25
N SER A 69 -27.34 12.60 12.07
CA SER A 69 -28.02 13.87 11.79
C SER A 69 -29.37 13.71 11.09
N GLY A 70 -29.87 12.47 10.93
CA GLY A 70 -31.16 12.19 10.29
C GLY A 70 -31.17 12.40 8.77
N GLN A 71 -30.02 12.57 8.12
CA GLN A 71 -29.88 12.72 6.67
C GLN A 71 -29.84 11.35 5.98
N ILE A 72 -30.95 10.60 6.10
CA ILE A 72 -31.04 9.19 5.73
C ILE A 72 -30.72 8.92 4.26
N GLU A 73 -31.26 9.74 3.34
CA GLU A 73 -31.01 9.58 1.90
C GLU A 73 -29.53 9.72 1.55
N LYS A 74 -28.82 10.67 2.19
CA LYS A 74 -27.38 10.84 1.98
C LYS A 74 -26.59 9.67 2.54
N ALA A 75 -26.99 9.13 3.69
CA ALA A 75 -26.37 7.93 4.24
C ALA A 75 -26.50 6.74 3.25
N PHE A 76 -27.70 6.46 2.73
CA PHE A 76 -27.89 5.39 1.76
C PHE A 76 -27.15 5.63 0.44
N HIS A 77 -27.16 6.87 -0.08
CA HIS A 77 -26.39 7.21 -1.27
C HIS A 77 -24.91 6.85 -1.13
N HIS A 78 -24.28 7.21 0.00
CA HIS A 78 -22.88 6.88 0.24
C HIS A 78 -22.65 5.37 0.49
N ILE A 79 -23.62 4.66 1.08
CA ILE A 79 -23.57 3.20 1.18
C ILE A 79 -23.60 2.56 -0.22
N ASP A 80 -24.44 3.05 -1.13
CA ASP A 80 -24.51 2.54 -2.50
C ASP A 80 -23.23 2.80 -3.29
N LEU A 81 -22.55 3.92 -3.07
CA LEU A 81 -21.22 4.16 -3.65
C LEU A 81 -20.19 3.11 -3.17
N VAL A 82 -20.21 2.76 -1.88
CA VAL A 82 -19.35 1.70 -1.34
C VAL A 82 -19.72 0.34 -1.95
N ILE A 83 -21.02 0.03 -2.03
CA ILE A 83 -21.51 -1.21 -2.64
C ILE A 83 -21.08 -1.32 -4.10
N GLY A 84 -21.25 -0.25 -4.87
CA GLY A 84 -20.91 -0.20 -6.30
C GLY A 84 -19.42 -0.40 -6.57
N GLN A 85 -18.56 -0.09 -5.60
CA GLN A 85 -17.11 -0.32 -5.65
C GLN A 85 -16.70 -1.74 -5.21
N GLY A 86 -17.66 -2.58 -4.84
CA GLY A 86 -17.43 -3.91 -4.29
C GLY A 86 -16.99 -3.88 -2.82
N GLY A 87 -17.25 -2.78 -2.11
CA GLY A 87 -16.80 -2.57 -0.73
C GLY A 87 -17.76 -3.07 0.33
N TYR A 88 -17.24 -3.19 1.54
CA TYR A 88 -17.96 -3.53 2.76
C TYR A 88 -17.69 -2.52 3.87
N ILE A 89 -18.75 -2.13 4.57
CA ILE A 89 -18.69 -1.36 5.82
C ILE A 89 -19.71 -1.94 6.78
N ASP A 90 -19.29 -2.15 8.02
CA ASP A 90 -20.24 -2.54 9.07
C ASP A 90 -21.10 -1.34 9.50
N VAL A 91 -22.41 -1.46 9.26
CA VAL A 91 -23.46 -0.49 9.59
C VAL A 91 -24.46 -1.04 10.63
N SER A 92 -24.10 -2.11 11.35
CA SER A 92 -24.94 -2.70 12.40
C SER A 92 -24.92 -1.91 13.72
N GLY A 93 -23.88 -1.10 13.94
CA GLY A 93 -23.68 -0.35 15.18
C GLY A 93 -24.75 0.71 15.49
N LYS A 94 -24.81 1.11 16.77
CA LYS A 94 -25.82 2.06 17.31
C LYS A 94 -25.92 3.39 16.56
N ASP A 95 -24.81 3.88 16.00
CA ASP A 95 -24.79 5.16 15.28
C ASP A 95 -25.55 5.11 13.94
N PHE A 96 -25.86 3.90 13.46
CA PHE A 96 -26.62 3.64 12.24
C PHE A 96 -28.09 3.30 12.51
N LYS A 97 -28.55 3.37 13.76
CA LYS A 97 -29.91 2.99 14.17
C LYS A 97 -31.00 3.71 13.38
N ALA A 98 -30.76 4.95 12.95
CA ALA A 98 -31.71 5.72 12.15
C ALA A 98 -31.96 5.12 10.75
N LEU A 99 -31.02 4.30 10.24
CA LEU A 99 -31.17 3.58 8.98
C LEU A 99 -31.96 2.27 9.17
N HIS A 100 -31.88 1.67 10.36
CA HIS A 100 -32.40 0.32 10.65
C HIS A 100 -33.92 0.22 10.44
N GLY A 101 -34.38 -0.97 10.09
CA GLY A 101 -35.82 -1.27 9.93
C GLY A 101 -36.42 -0.86 8.59
N SER A 102 -35.76 0.00 7.81
CA SER A 102 -36.21 0.34 6.45
C SER A 102 -35.99 -0.81 5.46
N PRO A 103 -36.84 -0.93 4.40
CA PRO A 103 -36.57 -1.84 3.29
C PRO A 103 -35.20 -1.59 2.64
N GLU A 104 -34.81 -0.32 2.54
CA GLU A 104 -33.54 0.11 1.99
C GLU A 104 -32.35 -0.43 2.80
N PHE A 105 -32.45 -0.40 4.13
CA PHE A 105 -31.43 -0.99 5.01
C PHE A 105 -31.27 -2.49 4.80
N LYS A 106 -32.38 -3.22 4.61
CA LYS A 106 -32.33 -4.66 4.29
C LYS A 106 -31.62 -4.90 2.95
N ARG A 107 -31.88 -4.05 1.94
CA ARG A 107 -31.22 -4.13 0.63
C ARG A 107 -29.71 -3.91 0.75
N VAL A 108 -29.30 -2.79 1.37
CA VAL A 108 -27.87 -2.45 1.44
C VAL A 108 -27.07 -3.40 2.32
N THR A 109 -27.62 -3.86 3.44
CA THR A 109 -26.91 -4.82 4.31
C THR A 109 -26.69 -6.16 3.61
N LYS A 110 -27.70 -6.67 2.87
CA LYS A 110 -27.52 -7.85 2.02
C LYS A 110 -26.39 -7.66 1.01
N LYS A 111 -26.37 -6.53 0.30
CA LYS A 111 -25.35 -6.21 -0.71
C LYS A 111 -23.94 -6.04 -0.12
N LEU A 112 -23.83 -5.42 1.05
CA LEU A 112 -22.56 -5.30 1.78
C LEU A 112 -22.04 -6.69 2.17
N VAL A 113 -22.89 -7.58 2.68
CA VAL A 113 -22.51 -8.97 3.01
C VAL A 113 -22.10 -9.75 1.76
N GLU A 114 -22.82 -9.61 0.64
CA GLU A 114 -22.43 -10.20 -0.66
C GLU A 114 -21.05 -9.69 -1.13
N ASN A 115 -20.76 -8.39 -0.97
CA ASN A 115 -19.45 -7.85 -1.29
C ASN A 115 -18.35 -8.44 -0.40
N ASN A 116 -18.65 -8.65 0.89
CA ASN A 116 -17.72 -9.22 1.85
C ASN A 116 -17.62 -10.75 1.81
N SER A 117 -18.37 -11.46 0.96
CA SER A 117 -18.23 -12.91 0.88
C SER A 117 -16.90 -13.31 0.25
N ALA A 118 -16.36 -14.46 0.64
CA ALA A 118 -15.23 -15.06 -0.04
C ALA A 118 -15.57 -15.39 -1.51
N ASP A 119 -14.64 -15.16 -2.42
CA ASP A 119 -14.77 -15.49 -3.84
C ASP A 119 -13.39 -15.73 -4.47
N GLY A 120 -13.33 -16.63 -5.45
CA GLY A 120 -12.11 -17.12 -6.09
C GLY A 120 -11.58 -18.45 -5.53
N LYS A 121 -10.77 -19.14 -6.34
CA LYS A 121 -10.20 -20.46 -6.01
C LYS A 121 -9.05 -20.34 -5.01
N THR A 122 -9.08 -21.08 -3.91
CA THR A 122 -7.89 -21.23 -3.05
C THR A 122 -6.87 -22.17 -3.71
N ASP A 123 -5.74 -21.63 -4.16
CA ASP A 123 -4.64 -22.40 -4.76
C ASP A 123 -3.32 -22.02 -4.09
N ILE A 124 -2.80 -22.94 -3.26
CA ILE A 124 -1.57 -22.74 -2.48
C ILE A 124 -0.38 -23.15 -3.35
N ALA A 125 0.57 -22.23 -3.54
CA ALA A 125 1.80 -22.48 -4.25
C ALA A 125 2.90 -23.02 -3.33
N SER A 126 2.98 -22.51 -2.11
CA SER A 126 3.97 -22.92 -1.11
C SER A 126 3.50 -22.58 0.31
N SER A 127 4.05 -23.29 1.28
CA SER A 127 3.86 -23.01 2.71
C SER A 127 5.18 -23.14 3.46
N VAL A 128 5.45 -22.20 4.37
CA VAL A 128 6.61 -22.27 5.27
C VAL A 128 6.10 -22.32 6.71
N SER A 129 6.52 -23.34 7.46
CA SER A 129 6.06 -23.60 8.83
C SER A 129 6.57 -22.57 9.85
N GLU A 130 7.67 -21.88 9.55
CA GLU A 130 8.21 -20.83 10.41
C GLU A 130 7.21 -19.68 10.57
N THR A 131 6.91 -19.36 11.83
CA THR A 131 5.98 -18.28 12.20
C THR A 131 6.72 -17.02 12.63
N GLY A 132 6.03 -15.88 12.63
CA GLY A 132 6.60 -14.63 13.12
C GLY A 132 7.65 -14.02 12.20
N LEU A 133 7.49 -14.26 10.89
CA LEU A 133 8.32 -13.68 9.83
C LEU A 133 7.80 -12.31 9.39
N LEU A 134 6.49 -12.05 9.52
CA LEU A 134 5.83 -10.91 8.87
C LEU A 134 6.25 -10.86 7.37
N PRO A 135 5.86 -11.87 6.57
CA PRO A 135 6.30 -11.96 5.19
C PRO A 135 5.62 -10.88 4.35
N GLU A 136 6.39 -10.16 3.55
CA GLU A 136 5.85 -9.01 2.80
C GLU A 136 5.91 -9.19 1.29
N SER A 137 7.06 -9.62 0.76
CA SER A 137 7.24 -9.87 -0.67
C SER A 137 7.83 -11.21 -0.97
N ILE A 138 7.69 -11.57 -2.24
CA ILE A 138 8.27 -12.76 -2.82
C ILE A 138 8.91 -12.44 -4.17
N ALA A 139 9.87 -13.27 -4.56
CA ALA A 139 10.37 -13.34 -5.92
C ALA A 139 10.49 -14.80 -6.36
N ILE A 140 10.34 -15.08 -7.65
CA ILE A 140 10.45 -16.44 -8.18
C ILE A 140 11.52 -16.45 -9.27
N HIS A 141 12.46 -17.37 -9.15
CA HIS A 141 13.46 -17.59 -10.17
C HIS A 141 12.83 -18.33 -11.36
N ALA A 142 12.77 -17.67 -12.53
CA ALA A 142 12.01 -18.16 -13.69
C ALA A 142 12.34 -19.60 -14.13
N ARG A 143 13.63 -19.97 -14.16
CA ARG A 143 14.05 -21.31 -14.66
C ARG A 143 13.80 -22.44 -13.68
N ASN A 144 14.36 -22.35 -12.47
CA ASN A 144 14.31 -23.44 -11.50
C ASN A 144 13.13 -23.32 -10.53
N LYS A 145 12.27 -22.31 -10.66
CA LYS A 145 11.05 -22.09 -9.85
C LYS A 145 11.32 -21.96 -8.33
N THR A 146 12.56 -21.64 -7.96
CA THR A 146 12.88 -21.33 -6.55
C THR A 146 12.14 -20.07 -6.13
N LEU A 147 11.43 -20.15 -5.02
CA LEU A 147 10.72 -19.05 -4.39
C LEU A 147 11.60 -18.41 -3.32
N TYR A 148 11.62 -17.08 -3.29
CA TYR A 148 12.28 -16.29 -2.26
C TYR A 148 11.22 -15.53 -1.49
N ILE A 149 11.34 -15.46 -0.17
CA ILE A 149 10.36 -14.81 0.72
C ILE A 149 11.09 -13.86 1.65
N GLY A 150 10.71 -12.58 1.61
CA GLY A 150 11.25 -11.54 2.47
C GLY A 150 10.57 -11.53 3.84
N SER A 151 11.34 -11.37 4.92
CA SER A 151 10.82 -11.18 6.27
C SER A 151 11.06 -9.76 6.75
N VAL A 152 9.98 -9.01 6.98
CA VAL A 152 10.05 -7.70 7.62
C VAL A 152 10.52 -7.83 9.05
N ARG A 153 9.97 -8.78 9.80
CA ARG A 153 10.25 -8.89 11.24
C ARG A 153 11.68 -9.32 11.53
N ARG A 154 12.21 -10.28 10.77
CA ARG A 154 13.52 -10.91 11.05
C ARG A 154 14.66 -10.39 10.18
N GLY A 155 14.37 -9.53 9.20
CA GLY A 155 15.37 -9.00 8.28
C GLY A 155 16.12 -10.07 7.48
N LYS A 156 15.47 -11.21 7.19
CA LYS A 156 16.07 -12.32 6.43
C LYS A 156 15.27 -12.64 5.17
N ILE A 157 15.92 -13.31 4.24
CA ILE A 157 15.32 -13.81 3.00
C ILE A 157 15.39 -15.33 3.03
N LEU A 158 14.22 -15.98 2.94
CA LEU A 158 14.12 -17.42 2.81
C LEU A 158 14.21 -17.83 1.34
N LYS A 159 14.71 -19.03 1.09
CA LYS A 159 14.72 -19.73 -0.19
C LYS A 159 13.90 -21.02 -0.04
N VAL A 160 12.95 -21.21 -0.93
CA VAL A 160 12.13 -22.43 -0.99
C VAL A 160 12.32 -23.07 -2.36
N SER A 161 12.89 -24.27 -2.38
CA SER A 161 13.05 -25.03 -3.62
C SER A 161 11.71 -25.59 -4.11
N PRO A 162 11.62 -26.03 -5.37
CA PRO A 162 10.37 -26.54 -5.94
C PRO A 162 9.77 -27.77 -5.23
N ASP A 163 10.59 -28.54 -4.53
CA ASP A 163 10.20 -29.68 -3.70
C ASP A 163 9.76 -29.27 -2.27
N GLY A 164 9.81 -27.97 -1.95
CA GLY A 164 9.36 -27.40 -0.68
C GLY A 164 10.42 -27.32 0.41
N ASN A 165 11.68 -27.68 0.14
CA ASN A 165 12.74 -27.51 1.14
C ASN A 165 13.04 -26.03 1.38
N VAL A 166 13.09 -25.63 2.66
CA VAL A 166 13.26 -24.25 3.10
C VAL A 166 14.66 -24.06 3.66
N THR A 167 15.40 -23.10 3.10
CA THR A 167 16.71 -22.68 3.61
C THR A 167 16.77 -21.15 3.70
N THR A 168 17.79 -20.62 4.38
CA THR A 168 18.06 -19.19 4.40
C THR A 168 18.90 -18.81 3.17
N PHE A 169 18.47 -17.79 2.43
CA PHE A 169 19.26 -17.20 1.33
C PHE A 169 20.20 -16.12 1.85
N ALA A 170 19.68 -15.22 2.68
CA ALA A 170 20.41 -14.14 3.31
C ALA A 170 19.81 -13.86 4.69
N GLU A 171 20.66 -13.55 5.67
CA GLU A 171 20.29 -13.19 7.04
C GLU A 171 20.98 -11.89 7.45
N PRO A 172 20.44 -11.13 8.41
CA PRO A 172 21.04 -9.86 8.78
C PRO A 172 22.31 -10.09 9.61
N THR A 173 23.38 -9.38 9.24
CA THR A 173 24.62 -9.27 10.02
C THR A 173 24.96 -7.80 10.23
N VAL A 174 25.86 -7.51 11.16
CA VAL A 174 26.32 -6.12 11.38
C VAL A 174 26.99 -5.58 10.13
N GLU A 175 27.74 -6.43 9.42
CA GLU A 175 28.51 -6.07 8.24
C GLU A 175 27.63 -5.83 7.00
N ASN A 176 26.56 -6.62 6.83
CA ASN A 176 25.69 -6.47 5.67
C ASN A 176 24.63 -5.37 5.85
N GLY A 177 24.34 -4.96 7.09
CA GLY A 177 23.40 -3.89 7.39
C GLY A 177 21.94 -4.17 7.00
N LEU A 178 21.58 -5.41 6.65
CA LEU A 178 20.23 -5.76 6.21
C LEU A 178 19.21 -5.50 7.33
N LEU A 179 18.09 -4.89 6.97
CA LEU A 179 16.97 -4.54 7.86
C LEU A 179 15.74 -5.40 7.51
N GLY A 180 14.55 -5.00 7.96
CA GLY A 180 13.30 -5.68 7.61
C GLY A 180 13.05 -5.66 6.11
N VAL A 181 12.85 -6.83 5.48
CA VAL A 181 12.73 -6.96 4.01
C VAL A 181 11.28 -6.77 3.56
N PHE A 182 11.04 -5.72 2.78
CA PHE A 182 9.71 -5.33 2.27
C PHE A 182 9.50 -5.74 0.82
N GLY A 183 10.36 -5.27 -0.09
CA GLY A 183 10.28 -5.55 -1.53
C GLY A 183 11.35 -6.53 -1.99
N LEU A 184 11.03 -7.37 -2.98
CA LEU A 184 11.96 -8.32 -3.61
C LEU A 184 11.79 -8.33 -5.12
N LYS A 185 12.89 -8.29 -5.88
CA LYS A 185 12.90 -8.48 -7.33
C LYS A 185 14.15 -9.26 -7.77
N ILE A 186 14.01 -10.10 -8.78
CA ILE A 186 15.12 -10.85 -9.38
C ILE A 186 15.46 -10.23 -10.74
N ASP A 187 16.72 -9.83 -10.90
CA ASP A 187 17.32 -9.59 -12.22
C ASP A 187 17.95 -10.90 -12.72
N SER A 188 17.20 -11.63 -13.54
CA SER A 188 17.67 -12.92 -14.08
C SER A 188 18.83 -12.75 -15.07
N VAL A 189 18.92 -11.60 -15.76
CA VAL A 189 19.96 -11.32 -16.75
C VAL A 189 21.30 -11.08 -16.05
N ARG A 190 21.28 -10.26 -14.99
CA ARG A 190 22.49 -9.88 -14.24
C ARG A 190 22.77 -10.78 -13.05
N ARG A 191 21.94 -11.80 -12.80
CA ARG A 191 22.08 -12.75 -11.69
C ARG A 191 22.04 -12.06 -10.31
N HIS A 192 21.14 -11.10 -10.13
CA HIS A 192 20.97 -10.41 -8.85
C HIS A 192 19.59 -10.64 -8.25
N LEU A 193 19.56 -10.73 -6.92
CA LEU A 193 18.35 -10.51 -6.14
C LEU A 193 18.45 -9.14 -5.48
N TRP A 194 17.44 -8.31 -5.68
CA TRP A 194 17.32 -6.99 -5.06
C TRP A 194 16.28 -7.02 -3.96
N ALA A 195 16.59 -6.38 -2.83
CA ALA A 195 15.69 -6.21 -1.71
C ALA A 195 15.55 -4.73 -1.33
N ALA A 196 14.32 -4.27 -1.12
CA ALA A 196 14.05 -3.04 -0.37
C ALA A 196 13.94 -3.40 1.11
N SER A 197 14.75 -2.79 1.97
CA SER A 197 14.75 -3.08 3.40
C SER A 197 14.70 -1.82 4.26
N ASN A 198 13.96 -1.89 5.36
CA ASN A 198 13.64 -0.76 6.22
C ASN A 198 13.75 -1.13 7.71
N ASP A 199 14.10 -0.14 8.54
CA ASP A 199 14.00 -0.23 9.98
C ASP A 199 12.71 0.42 10.50
N ILE A 200 11.77 -0.42 10.92
CA ILE A 200 10.47 -0.03 11.48
C ILE A 200 10.23 -0.72 12.82
N GLU A 201 9.20 -0.35 13.58
CA GLU A 201 8.93 -0.93 14.91
C GLU A 201 8.76 -2.46 14.89
N GLN A 202 8.16 -3.01 13.83
CA GLN A 202 7.95 -4.45 13.70
C GLN A 202 9.23 -5.23 13.36
N HIS A 203 10.28 -4.54 12.87
CA HIS A 203 11.60 -5.12 12.63
C HIS A 203 12.33 -5.32 13.96
N ILE A 204 12.92 -6.50 14.15
CA ILE A 204 13.64 -6.88 15.37
C ILE A 204 14.97 -7.54 15.04
N GLY A 205 15.90 -7.49 15.99
CA GLY A 205 17.18 -8.18 15.92
C GLY A 205 18.33 -7.24 15.59
N ILE A 206 19.32 -7.75 14.87
CA ILE A 206 20.52 -7.03 14.47
C ILE A 206 20.11 -5.85 13.56
N ASN A 207 20.85 -4.73 13.64
CA ASN A 207 20.62 -3.49 12.88
C ASN A 207 19.32 -2.72 13.23
N LYS A 208 18.50 -3.20 14.17
CA LYS A 208 17.38 -2.41 14.71
C LYS A 208 17.90 -1.14 15.39
N GLY A 209 17.34 0.01 15.05
CA GLY A 209 17.72 1.32 15.60
C GLY A 209 18.96 1.94 14.96
N ASN A 210 19.41 1.42 13.81
CA ASN A 210 20.49 2.03 13.05
C ASN A 210 20.08 3.42 12.52
N SER A 211 21.05 4.32 12.31
CA SER A 211 20.81 5.65 11.72
C SER A 211 20.29 5.57 10.29
N ASP A 212 20.73 4.55 9.54
CA ASP A 212 20.30 4.29 8.18
C ASP A 212 19.02 3.44 8.18
N LYS A 213 17.88 4.09 7.95
CA LYS A 213 16.55 3.50 8.18
C LYS A 213 15.93 2.82 6.97
N ALA A 214 16.46 3.03 5.76
CA ALA A 214 15.91 2.45 4.53
C ALA A 214 16.94 2.39 3.41
N GLY A 215 16.96 1.29 2.65
CA GLY A 215 17.88 1.13 1.54
C GLY A 215 17.58 -0.06 0.63
N LEU A 216 18.27 -0.08 -0.51
CA LEU A 216 18.28 -1.20 -1.46
C LEU A 216 19.50 -2.08 -1.24
N PHE A 217 19.30 -3.39 -1.28
CA PHE A 217 20.34 -4.39 -1.06
C PHE A 217 20.43 -5.29 -2.28
N GLN A 218 21.64 -5.39 -2.82
CA GLN A 218 21.94 -6.20 -4.00
C GLN A 218 22.67 -7.47 -3.56
N PHE A 219 22.10 -8.63 -3.87
CA PHE A 219 22.67 -9.93 -3.58
C PHE A 219 23.03 -10.66 -4.87
N ASP A 220 24.12 -11.41 -4.82
CA ASP A 220 24.42 -12.44 -5.81
C ASP A 220 23.37 -13.55 -5.71
N LEU A 221 22.63 -13.78 -6.80
CA LEU A 221 21.46 -14.66 -6.81
C LEU A 221 21.80 -16.13 -6.57
N ASP A 222 23.03 -16.53 -6.87
CA ASP A 222 23.48 -17.91 -6.78
C ASP A 222 24.01 -18.24 -5.38
N THR A 223 24.74 -17.31 -4.77
CA THR A 223 25.44 -17.52 -3.49
C THR A 223 24.73 -16.89 -2.29
N GLY A 224 23.85 -15.90 -2.48
CA GLY A 224 23.25 -15.12 -1.40
C GLY A 224 24.19 -14.09 -0.77
N ARG A 225 25.40 -13.93 -1.29
CA ARG A 225 26.37 -12.95 -0.80
C ARG A 225 25.91 -11.54 -1.16
N LEU A 226 25.97 -10.62 -0.19
CA LEU A 226 25.78 -9.20 -0.45
C LEU A 226 26.85 -8.70 -1.42
N ILE A 227 26.42 -8.04 -2.49
CA ILE A 227 27.28 -7.33 -3.43
C ILE A 227 27.41 -5.88 -2.98
N ASN A 228 26.28 -5.21 -2.71
CA ASN A 228 26.27 -3.82 -2.28
C ASN A 228 24.97 -3.46 -1.53
N SER A 229 25.01 -2.36 -0.79
CA SER A 229 23.86 -1.73 -0.15
C SER A 229 23.82 -0.23 -0.46
N TYR A 230 22.61 0.28 -0.67
CA TYR A 230 22.35 1.64 -1.15
C TYR A 230 21.30 2.29 -0.26
N PHE A 231 21.74 2.96 0.79
CA PHE A 231 20.85 3.66 1.72
C PHE A 231 20.40 5.02 1.16
N ILE A 232 19.22 5.46 1.57
CA ILE A 232 18.76 6.83 1.31
C ILE A 232 19.58 7.77 2.18
N ALA A 233 20.28 8.73 1.56
CA ALA A 233 20.98 9.79 2.26
C ALA A 233 19.99 10.88 2.73
N SER A 234 19.25 10.60 3.80
CA SER A 234 18.29 11.54 4.40
C SER A 234 18.16 11.31 5.91
N GLU A 235 18.07 12.41 6.66
CA GLU A 235 17.77 12.38 8.10
C GLU A 235 16.27 12.08 8.37
N ALA A 236 15.41 12.30 7.37
CA ALA A 236 13.99 11.98 7.48
C ALA A 236 13.79 10.46 7.42
N PRO A 237 12.92 9.87 8.27
CA PRO A 237 12.53 8.48 8.14
C PRO A 237 11.96 8.20 6.74
N ALA A 238 12.35 7.08 6.15
CA ALA A 238 11.85 6.61 4.86
C ALA A 238 11.31 5.18 5.00
N LEU A 239 10.43 4.79 4.08
CA LEU A 239 9.90 3.43 4.00
C LEU A 239 9.85 3.00 2.55
N LEU A 240 10.86 2.27 2.09
CA LEU A 240 10.87 1.69 0.75
C LEU A 240 9.87 0.54 0.66
N GLY A 241 8.70 0.80 0.05
CA GLY A 241 7.57 -0.14 0.00
C GLY A 241 7.77 -1.26 -1.02
N ASP A 242 8.10 -0.90 -2.27
CA ASP A 242 8.46 -1.87 -3.31
C ASP A 242 9.52 -1.27 -4.26
N LEU A 243 10.02 -2.11 -5.17
CA LEU A 243 10.96 -1.76 -6.22
C LEU A 243 10.61 -2.45 -7.54
N VAL A 244 11.07 -1.86 -8.65
CA VAL A 244 11.00 -2.46 -9.98
C VAL A 244 12.34 -2.32 -10.70
N ILE A 245 12.60 -3.26 -11.61
CA ILE A 245 13.76 -3.28 -12.49
C ILE A 245 13.27 -3.01 -13.91
N SER A 246 13.77 -1.96 -14.55
CA SER A 246 13.46 -1.68 -15.96
C SER A 246 14.11 -2.72 -16.89
N PRO A 247 13.67 -2.83 -18.16
CA PRO A 247 14.33 -3.69 -19.15
C PRO A 247 15.84 -3.38 -19.31
N GLU A 248 16.23 -2.11 -19.17
CA GLU A 248 17.61 -1.62 -19.22
C GLU A 248 18.37 -1.96 -17.92
N GLY A 249 17.66 -2.37 -16.87
CA GLY A 249 18.20 -2.73 -15.56
C GLY A 249 18.22 -1.59 -14.55
N ASP A 250 17.60 -0.46 -14.85
CA ASP A 250 17.48 0.63 -13.89
C ASP A 250 16.58 0.21 -12.73
N ILE A 251 16.97 0.57 -11.51
CA ILE A 251 16.23 0.21 -10.30
C ILE A 251 15.49 1.43 -9.79
N TYR A 252 14.17 1.29 -9.66
CA TYR A 252 13.29 2.31 -9.09
C TYR A 252 12.63 1.78 -7.83
N ALA A 253 12.46 2.64 -6.83
CA ALA A 253 11.82 2.28 -5.56
C ALA A 253 10.87 3.38 -5.08
N THR A 254 9.82 3.00 -4.37
CA THR A 254 8.82 3.92 -3.80
C THR A 254 9.08 4.15 -2.33
N ASP A 255 9.01 5.40 -1.86
CA ASP A 255 8.99 5.71 -0.43
C ASP A 255 7.56 6.06 0.02
N SER A 256 7.03 5.30 0.98
CA SER A 256 5.68 5.48 1.50
C SER A 256 5.56 6.62 2.53
N TYR A 257 6.66 6.98 3.21
CA TYR A 257 6.66 8.05 4.23
C TYR A 257 6.89 9.40 3.59
N ASN A 258 7.83 9.48 2.66
CA ASN A 258 8.07 10.66 1.84
C ASN A 258 7.73 10.25 0.41
N PRO A 259 6.56 10.62 -0.14
CA PRO A 259 6.07 10.07 -1.40
C PRO A 259 6.92 10.51 -2.60
N VAL A 260 8.04 9.81 -2.78
CA VAL A 260 9.12 10.03 -3.73
C VAL A 260 9.37 8.72 -4.45
N ILE A 261 9.59 8.80 -5.76
CA ILE A 261 10.15 7.70 -6.54
C ILE A 261 11.65 7.91 -6.56
N TYR A 262 12.41 6.95 -6.05
CA TYR A 262 13.87 6.95 -6.09
C TYR A 262 14.38 6.14 -7.29
N LYS A 263 15.55 6.51 -7.80
CA LYS A 263 16.32 5.74 -8.79
C LYS A 263 17.73 5.49 -8.26
N LEU A 264 18.21 4.25 -8.38
CA LEU A 264 19.61 3.95 -8.11
C LEU A 264 20.47 4.55 -9.23
N ASP A 265 21.26 5.56 -8.89
CA ASP A 265 22.27 6.10 -9.79
C ASP A 265 23.53 5.24 -9.73
N ARG A 266 23.89 4.65 -10.87
CA ARG A 266 24.99 3.68 -10.95
C ARG A 266 26.37 4.35 -10.95
N GLU A 267 26.44 5.60 -11.36
CA GLU A 267 27.71 6.35 -11.41
C GLU A 267 28.16 6.76 -10.02
N SER A 268 27.26 7.38 -9.24
CA SER A 268 27.52 7.77 -7.86
C SER A 268 27.36 6.62 -6.86
N GLY A 269 26.62 5.57 -7.20
CA GLY A 269 26.25 4.51 -6.27
C GLY A 269 25.29 4.99 -5.18
N GLN A 270 24.43 5.96 -5.49
CA GLN A 270 23.49 6.56 -4.55
C GLN A 270 22.03 6.35 -4.98
N LEU A 271 21.14 6.22 -4.01
CA LEU A 271 19.71 6.19 -4.24
C LEU A 271 19.18 7.64 -4.25
N LEU A 272 18.92 8.18 -5.45
CA LEU A 272 18.59 9.59 -5.65
C LEU A 272 17.09 9.79 -5.96
N PRO A 273 16.47 10.90 -5.52
CA PRO A 273 15.12 11.25 -5.92
C PRO A 273 15.03 11.34 -7.44
N PHE A 274 14.19 10.50 -8.05
CA PHE A 274 13.92 10.49 -9.47
C PHE A 274 12.70 11.33 -9.83
N HIS A 275 11.63 11.23 -9.03
CA HIS A 275 10.42 12.00 -9.25
C HIS A 275 9.66 12.29 -7.95
N THR A 276 9.12 13.50 -7.85
CA THR A 276 8.28 13.95 -6.74
C THR A 276 7.06 14.70 -7.29
N SER A 277 5.96 14.70 -6.53
CA SER A 277 4.77 15.47 -6.87
C SER A 277 3.97 15.79 -5.62
N ASP A 278 3.37 16.97 -5.58
CA ASP A 278 2.38 17.39 -4.58
C ASP A 278 1.09 16.55 -4.61
N ARG A 279 0.89 15.78 -5.68
CA ARG A 279 -0.25 14.88 -5.86
C ARG A 279 -0.03 13.51 -5.22
N PHE A 280 1.21 13.15 -4.88
CA PHE A 280 1.50 11.92 -4.17
C PHE A 280 1.25 12.08 -2.67
N ILE A 281 0.86 10.99 -2.03
CA ILE A 281 0.47 10.94 -0.61
C ILE A 281 1.16 9.78 0.11
N ASN A 282 1.12 8.57 -0.45
CA ASN A 282 1.66 7.35 0.16
C ASN A 282 1.92 6.31 -0.94
N LEU A 283 3.09 6.39 -1.56
CA LEU A 283 3.47 5.47 -2.66
C LEU A 283 3.73 4.07 -2.11
N GLN A 284 3.23 3.05 -2.81
CA GLN A 284 3.33 1.64 -2.47
C GLN A 284 3.89 0.86 -3.66
N GLY A 285 3.13 -0.04 -4.28
CA GLY A 285 3.57 -0.87 -5.39
C GLY A 285 3.95 -0.08 -6.63
N ILE A 286 4.92 -0.62 -7.36
CA ILE A 286 5.46 -0.04 -8.59
C ILE A 286 5.70 -1.12 -9.64
N CYS A 287 5.35 -0.84 -10.89
CA CYS A 287 5.70 -1.70 -12.02
C CYS A 287 6.07 -0.87 -13.25
N THR A 288 6.63 -1.52 -14.27
CA THR A 288 6.97 -0.88 -15.54
C THR A 288 6.57 -1.76 -16.72
N ASP A 289 6.17 -1.12 -17.80
CA ASP A 289 6.03 -1.74 -19.13
C ASP A 289 7.25 -1.47 -20.04
N GLY A 290 8.30 -0.84 -19.50
CA GLY A 290 9.51 -0.43 -20.22
C GLY A 290 9.50 1.02 -20.70
N ALA A 291 8.34 1.63 -20.91
CA ALA A 291 8.23 3.05 -21.26
C ALA A 291 7.73 3.89 -20.08
N GLN A 292 6.73 3.37 -19.38
CA GLN A 292 6.07 4.00 -18.24
C GLN A 292 6.45 3.29 -16.95
N LEU A 293 6.52 4.05 -15.86
CA LEU A 293 6.34 3.54 -14.50
C LEU A 293 4.87 3.72 -14.13
N TYR A 294 4.24 2.66 -13.63
CA TYR A 294 2.95 2.75 -12.94
C TYR A 294 3.19 2.62 -11.45
N VAL A 295 2.63 3.55 -10.69
CA VAL A 295 2.83 3.63 -9.25
C VAL A 295 1.48 3.68 -8.56
N ALA A 296 1.27 2.76 -7.64
CA ALA A 296 0.12 2.78 -6.74
C ALA A 296 0.40 3.75 -5.59
N ASP A 297 -0.50 4.70 -5.42
CA ASP A 297 -0.61 5.49 -4.20
C ASP A 297 -1.81 5.00 -3.38
N TYR A 298 -1.54 4.61 -2.15
CA TYR A 298 -2.53 4.00 -1.25
C TYR A 298 -3.74 4.89 -0.98
N HIS A 299 -3.57 6.21 -1.09
CA HIS A 299 -4.62 7.19 -0.79
C HIS A 299 -5.10 7.97 -2.01
N ALA A 300 -4.27 8.08 -3.06
CA ALA A 300 -4.54 8.89 -4.24
C ALA A 300 -4.86 8.07 -5.51
N GLY A 301 -4.67 6.74 -5.51
CA GLY A 301 -4.94 5.88 -6.67
C GLY A 301 -3.68 5.61 -7.50
N ILE A 302 -3.82 5.30 -8.79
CA ILE A 302 -2.69 4.94 -9.64
C ILE A 302 -2.23 6.14 -10.47
N PHE A 303 -0.91 6.31 -10.59
CA PHE A 303 -0.27 7.25 -11.50
C PHE A 303 0.55 6.51 -12.56
N SER A 304 0.67 7.10 -13.74
CA SER A 304 1.66 6.72 -14.74
C SER A 304 2.69 7.84 -14.90
N LEU A 305 3.95 7.49 -14.93
CA LEU A 305 5.08 8.38 -15.14
C LEU A 305 5.85 7.93 -16.38
N ASP A 306 5.97 8.82 -17.36
CA ASP A 306 6.86 8.60 -18.49
C ASP A 306 8.32 8.77 -18.06
N MET A 307 9.11 7.70 -18.23
CA MET A 307 10.49 7.66 -17.74
C MET A 307 11.45 8.57 -18.53
N ASN A 308 11.09 8.96 -19.75
CA ASN A 308 11.91 9.79 -20.61
C ASN A 308 11.58 11.27 -20.44
N THR A 309 10.28 11.60 -20.38
CA THR A 309 9.81 13.00 -20.32
C THR A 309 9.55 13.48 -18.89
N GLY A 310 9.44 12.56 -17.92
CA GLY A 310 9.01 12.87 -16.57
C GLY A 310 7.53 13.26 -16.46
N ASN A 311 6.73 13.04 -17.51
CA ASN A 311 5.32 13.41 -17.51
C ASN A 311 4.51 12.50 -16.59
N LEU A 312 3.85 13.10 -15.59
CA LEU A 312 3.05 12.41 -14.58
C LEU A 312 1.55 12.58 -14.82
N ALA A 313 0.86 11.49 -15.14
CA ALA A 313 -0.59 11.45 -15.31
C ALA A 313 -1.28 10.64 -14.21
N LYS A 314 -2.50 11.04 -13.82
CA LYS A 314 -3.36 10.18 -13.00
C LYS A 314 -4.04 9.19 -13.93
N ILE A 315 -4.10 7.92 -13.52
CA ILE A 315 -4.97 6.97 -14.20
C ILE A 315 -6.42 7.30 -13.87
N SER A 316 -7.23 7.48 -14.92
CA SER A 316 -8.66 7.77 -14.80
C SER A 316 -9.49 6.48 -14.72
N HIS A 317 -10.69 6.55 -14.17
CA HIS A 317 -11.59 5.39 -14.03
C HIS A 317 -13.04 5.85 -13.76
N ASP A 318 -14.00 4.95 -13.94
CA ASP A 318 -15.40 5.17 -13.59
C ASP A 318 -15.64 5.19 -12.07
N LYS A 319 -16.70 5.87 -11.60
CA LYS A 319 -17.01 6.02 -10.16
C LYS A 319 -17.23 4.69 -9.42
N THR A 320 -17.65 3.65 -10.14
CA THR A 320 -17.86 2.29 -9.63
C THR A 320 -16.55 1.50 -9.49
N VAL A 321 -15.45 1.99 -10.04
CA VAL A 321 -14.12 1.42 -9.87
C VAL A 321 -13.44 2.06 -8.66
N ASN A 322 -12.75 1.24 -7.85
CA ASN A 322 -11.92 1.72 -6.75
C ASN A 322 -10.50 1.20 -6.91
N ILE A 323 -9.58 2.14 -7.13
CA ILE A 323 -8.14 1.90 -7.31
C ILE A 323 -7.26 2.42 -6.16
N GLY A 324 -7.83 2.73 -4.99
CA GLY A 324 -7.04 3.13 -3.82
C GLY A 324 -6.84 2.00 -2.82
N GLY A 325 -5.94 2.15 -1.86
CA GLY A 325 -5.59 1.04 -0.96
C GLY A 325 -4.90 -0.12 -1.67
N ILE A 326 -4.31 0.15 -2.84
CA ILE A 326 -3.47 -0.80 -3.57
C ILE A 326 -2.10 -0.82 -2.90
N ASP A 327 -1.66 -2.01 -2.54
CA ASP A 327 -0.37 -2.29 -1.95
C ASP A 327 0.59 -2.77 -3.04
N GLY A 328 0.44 -3.99 -3.55
CA GLY A 328 1.20 -4.49 -4.70
C GLY A 328 0.61 -4.10 -6.06
N LEU A 329 1.46 -3.74 -7.02
CA LEU A 329 1.09 -3.42 -8.41
C LEU A 329 2.03 -4.11 -9.41
N TYR A 330 1.47 -4.76 -10.43
CA TYR A 330 2.21 -5.58 -11.40
C TYR A 330 1.71 -5.34 -12.81
N CYS A 331 2.65 -5.21 -13.75
CA CYS A 331 2.37 -5.01 -15.16
C CYS A 331 2.40 -6.38 -15.87
N GLY A 332 1.38 -6.71 -16.68
CA GLY A 332 1.33 -7.97 -17.43
C GLY A 332 0.30 -7.95 -18.55
N ASP A 333 0.71 -8.32 -19.78
CA ASP A 333 -0.14 -8.45 -20.98
C ASP A 333 -1.08 -7.26 -21.21
N GLY A 334 -0.56 -6.02 -21.13
CA GLY A 334 -1.33 -4.78 -21.31
C GLY A 334 -2.33 -4.48 -20.19
N ASN A 335 -2.33 -5.26 -19.11
CA ASN A 335 -3.17 -5.07 -17.94
C ASN A 335 -2.30 -4.77 -16.70
N LEU A 336 -2.94 -4.29 -15.65
CA LEU A 336 -2.35 -4.25 -14.31
C LEU A 336 -2.99 -5.31 -13.43
N VAL A 337 -2.18 -5.98 -12.62
CA VAL A 337 -2.64 -6.83 -11.51
C VAL A 337 -2.28 -6.14 -10.21
N ALA A 338 -3.21 -6.09 -9.27
CA ALA A 338 -3.01 -5.39 -8.01
C ALA A 338 -3.52 -6.20 -6.82
N ILE A 339 -2.84 -6.04 -5.68
CA ILE A 339 -3.31 -6.48 -4.39
C ILE A 339 -3.83 -5.27 -3.64
N GLN A 340 -5.07 -5.35 -3.17
CA GLN A 340 -5.74 -4.25 -2.49
C GLN A 340 -6.07 -4.69 -1.06
N ASN A 341 -5.23 -4.28 -0.12
CA ASN A 341 -5.41 -4.50 1.32
C ASN A 341 -5.81 -3.23 2.08
N GLY A 342 -5.86 -2.06 1.44
CA GLY A 342 -6.45 -0.84 1.99
C GLY A 342 -7.95 -0.68 1.75
N PHE A 343 -8.58 -1.76 1.32
CA PHE A 343 -10.00 -1.84 1.02
C PHE A 343 -10.61 -3.08 1.71
N THR A 344 -11.91 -3.05 1.98
CA THR A 344 -12.60 -4.18 2.61
C THR A 344 -13.71 -4.69 1.68
N PRO A 345 -13.73 -5.99 1.35
CA PRO A 345 -12.73 -6.99 1.73
C PRO A 345 -11.39 -6.76 1.02
N TYR A 346 -10.33 -7.38 1.56
CA TYR A 346 -9.10 -7.55 0.80
C TYR A 346 -9.42 -8.26 -0.52
N ARG A 347 -8.68 -7.92 -1.58
CA ARG A 347 -8.85 -8.55 -2.89
C ARG A 347 -7.61 -8.50 -3.77
N VAL A 348 -7.50 -9.46 -4.67
CA VAL A 348 -6.61 -9.40 -5.83
C VAL A 348 -7.45 -9.03 -7.05
N ILE A 349 -7.03 -8.01 -7.79
CA ILE A 349 -7.78 -7.46 -8.93
C ILE A 349 -6.92 -7.40 -10.20
N LYS A 350 -7.58 -7.54 -11.35
CA LYS A 350 -7.03 -7.24 -12.68
C LYS A 350 -7.70 -5.96 -13.19
N LEU A 351 -6.90 -5.04 -13.71
CA LEU A 351 -7.32 -3.76 -14.25
C LEU A 351 -6.97 -3.73 -15.73
N ASP A 352 -8.00 -3.59 -16.56
CA ASP A 352 -7.87 -3.35 -17.99
C ASP A 352 -7.55 -1.87 -18.21
N LEU A 353 -6.27 -1.59 -18.46
CA LEU A 353 -5.75 -0.25 -18.66
C LEU A 353 -5.60 0.01 -20.16
N SER A 354 -6.20 1.10 -20.64
CA SER A 354 -6.07 1.53 -22.02
C SER A 354 -6.06 3.05 -22.07
N GLU A 355 -5.04 3.62 -22.70
CA GLU A 355 -4.90 5.08 -22.91
C GLU A 355 -5.03 5.90 -21.61
N GLY A 356 -4.44 5.42 -20.51
CA GLY A 356 -4.49 6.12 -19.21
C GLY A 356 -5.86 6.02 -18.50
N HIS A 357 -6.72 5.10 -18.92
CA HIS A 357 -8.05 4.87 -18.34
C HIS A 357 -8.26 3.39 -17.98
N ILE A 358 -8.78 3.12 -16.77
CA ILE A 358 -9.23 1.78 -16.37
C ILE A 358 -10.63 1.55 -16.94
N LYS A 359 -10.72 0.75 -18.00
CA LYS A 359 -11.98 0.35 -18.64
C LYS A 359 -12.78 -0.63 -17.80
N LYS A 360 -12.07 -1.53 -17.10
CA LYS A 360 -12.69 -2.59 -16.31
C LYS A 360 -11.81 -2.99 -15.13
N LEU A 361 -12.44 -3.20 -13.99
CA LEU A 361 -11.86 -3.88 -12.85
C LEU A 361 -12.51 -5.26 -12.73
N GLN A 362 -11.69 -6.30 -12.70
CA GLN A 362 -12.10 -7.68 -12.41
C GLN A 362 -11.54 -8.10 -11.05
N VAL A 363 -12.39 -8.62 -10.18
CA VAL A 363 -11.95 -9.27 -8.94
C VAL A 363 -11.54 -10.70 -9.27
N LEU A 364 -10.29 -11.05 -8.99
CA LEU A 364 -9.76 -12.41 -9.22
C LEU A 364 -9.98 -13.30 -7.99
N GLN A 365 -9.73 -12.73 -6.81
CA GLN A 365 -9.98 -13.35 -5.50
C GLN A 365 -10.35 -12.26 -4.49
N LYS A 366 -11.22 -12.57 -3.53
CA LYS A 366 -11.53 -11.69 -2.39
C LYS A 366 -11.87 -12.47 -1.14
N ASN A 367 -11.56 -11.88 0.01
CA ASN A 367 -11.90 -12.34 1.35
C ASN A 367 -11.71 -13.85 1.61
N LEU A 368 -10.64 -14.47 1.10
CA LEU A 368 -10.46 -15.91 1.27
C LEU A 368 -10.19 -16.25 2.75
N PRO A 369 -10.77 -17.31 3.33
CA PRO A 369 -10.62 -17.63 4.76
C PRO A 369 -9.18 -17.88 5.22
N VAL A 370 -8.32 -18.35 4.30
CA VAL A 370 -6.91 -18.61 4.53
C VAL A 370 -6.09 -17.31 4.66
N TRP A 371 -6.60 -16.19 4.15
CA TRP A 371 -5.88 -14.94 4.18
C TRP A 371 -5.71 -14.41 5.61
N ARG A 372 -4.53 -13.84 5.85
CA ARG A 372 -4.17 -13.06 7.03
C ARG A 372 -3.47 -11.80 6.52
N GLU A 373 -4.22 -11.03 5.74
CA GLU A 373 -3.74 -9.86 4.99
C GLU A 373 -2.80 -10.26 3.83
N PRO A 374 -3.26 -10.22 2.57
CA PRO A 374 -2.39 -10.39 1.42
C PRO A 374 -1.61 -9.09 1.15
N THR A 375 -0.35 -9.20 0.73
CA THR A 375 0.55 -8.05 0.50
C THR A 375 1.19 -8.11 -0.89
N LEU A 376 2.51 -8.29 -1.03
CA LEU A 376 3.17 -8.26 -2.33
C LEU A 376 3.25 -9.67 -2.96
N GLY A 377 3.58 -9.67 -4.25
CA GLY A 377 3.62 -10.83 -5.13
C GLY A 377 4.60 -10.66 -6.29
N VAL A 378 4.48 -11.56 -7.26
CA VAL A 378 5.29 -11.60 -8.48
C VAL A 378 4.53 -12.27 -9.61
N LEU A 379 4.60 -11.69 -10.81
CA LEU A 379 4.14 -12.33 -12.04
C LEU A 379 5.23 -13.28 -12.55
N HIS A 380 4.89 -14.55 -12.78
CA HIS A 380 5.75 -15.54 -13.43
C HIS A 380 5.01 -16.17 -14.60
N GLY A 381 5.30 -15.69 -15.81
CA GLY A 381 4.44 -15.95 -16.97
C GLY A 381 3.03 -15.43 -16.72
N ASN A 382 2.02 -16.26 -17.00
CA ASN A 382 0.62 -15.95 -16.71
C ASN A 382 0.17 -16.37 -15.30
N ILE A 383 1.09 -16.66 -14.38
CA ILE A 383 0.74 -17.03 -13.00
C ILE A 383 1.18 -15.93 -12.05
N PHE A 384 0.22 -15.32 -11.37
CA PHE A 384 0.49 -14.38 -10.30
C PHE A 384 0.61 -15.12 -8.97
N HIS A 385 1.77 -15.02 -8.33
CA HIS A 385 2.01 -15.56 -6.99
C HIS A 385 2.03 -14.41 -5.98
N TYR A 386 1.55 -14.64 -4.76
CA TYR A 386 1.53 -13.59 -3.74
C TYR A 386 1.53 -14.14 -2.31
N VAL A 387 1.98 -13.31 -1.38
CA VAL A 387 1.89 -13.58 0.06
C VAL A 387 0.44 -13.45 0.50
N ALA A 388 -0.14 -14.53 1.04
CA ALA A 388 -1.53 -14.56 1.51
C ALA A 388 -1.66 -14.28 3.02
N THR A 389 -0.57 -14.39 3.76
CA THR A 389 -0.54 -14.33 5.23
C THR A 389 0.61 -13.45 5.74
N SER A 390 0.58 -12.15 5.43
CA SER A 390 1.57 -11.18 5.93
C SER A 390 1.46 -10.94 7.44
N GLN A 391 0.23 -11.01 7.95
CA GLN A 391 -0.10 -10.94 9.37
C GLN A 391 0.23 -9.58 10.02
N TRP A 392 0.19 -8.48 9.28
CA TRP A 392 0.36 -7.13 9.85
C TRP A 392 -0.56 -6.89 11.05
N GLY A 393 -1.83 -7.28 10.96
CA GLY A 393 -2.80 -7.19 12.06
C GLY A 393 -2.48 -8.03 13.32
N ALA A 394 -1.47 -8.90 13.30
CA ALA A 394 -1.02 -9.66 14.48
C ALA A 394 -0.03 -8.87 15.35
N TYR A 395 0.36 -7.66 14.94
CA TYR A 395 1.32 -6.82 15.64
C TYR A 395 0.73 -5.44 15.98
N ASP A 396 1.11 -4.90 17.13
CA ASP A 396 0.75 -3.53 17.53
C ASP A 396 1.71 -2.49 16.93
N GLN A 397 1.44 -1.21 17.23
CA GLN A 397 2.24 -0.08 16.77
C GLN A 397 3.66 -0.06 17.35
N GLN A 398 3.92 -0.80 18.42
CA GLN A 398 5.24 -0.95 19.05
C GLN A 398 5.95 -2.22 18.56
N GLY A 399 5.41 -2.90 17.54
CA GLY A 399 6.00 -4.12 16.98
C GLY A 399 5.89 -5.36 17.87
N LYS A 400 5.08 -5.31 18.93
CA LYS A 400 4.79 -6.48 19.78
C LYS A 400 3.63 -7.27 19.20
N VAL A 401 3.58 -8.55 19.51
CA VAL A 401 2.42 -9.38 19.13
C VAL A 401 1.20 -8.83 19.87
N ALA A 402 0.18 -8.45 19.11
CA ALA A 402 -1.04 -7.89 19.67
C ALA A 402 -1.76 -8.93 20.54
N GLU A 403 -2.39 -8.49 21.61
CA GLU A 403 -3.09 -9.36 22.56
C GLU A 403 -4.12 -10.25 21.84
N GLY A 404 -4.11 -11.55 22.15
CA GLY A 404 -5.00 -12.54 21.53
C GLY A 404 -4.63 -12.98 20.12
N SER A 405 -3.56 -12.43 19.52
CA SER A 405 -3.10 -12.83 18.18
C SER A 405 -2.35 -14.16 18.22
N VAL A 406 -2.59 -15.00 17.21
CA VAL A 406 -1.87 -16.26 16.99
C VAL A 406 -1.09 -16.14 15.69
N LEU A 407 0.24 -16.26 15.79
CA LEU A 407 1.12 -16.25 14.62
C LEU A 407 0.95 -17.55 13.84
N ALA A 408 0.79 -17.43 12.54
CA ALA A 408 0.53 -18.52 11.61
C ALA A 408 1.73 -18.76 10.66
N PRO A 409 1.82 -19.96 10.06
CA PRO A 409 2.73 -20.25 8.96
C PRO A 409 2.56 -19.27 7.79
N VAL A 410 3.61 -19.11 6.99
CA VAL A 410 3.56 -18.34 5.75
C VAL A 410 2.87 -19.18 4.66
N ILE A 411 1.90 -18.58 3.99
CA ILE A 411 1.22 -19.17 2.84
C ILE A 411 1.45 -18.25 1.63
N VAL A 412 1.97 -18.84 0.56
CA VAL A 412 2.05 -18.20 -0.75
C VAL A 412 1.02 -18.85 -1.65
N MET A 413 0.15 -18.03 -2.21
CA MET A 413 -0.92 -18.46 -3.11
C MET A 413 -0.59 -18.09 -4.55
N LYS A 414 -1.33 -18.68 -5.49
CA LYS A 414 -1.21 -18.38 -6.92
C LYS A 414 -2.56 -18.24 -7.61
N ILE A 415 -2.56 -17.49 -8.70
CA ILE A 415 -3.71 -17.30 -9.60
C ILE A 415 -3.20 -17.48 -11.03
N LEU A 416 -3.87 -18.33 -11.80
CA LEU A 416 -3.68 -18.37 -13.25
C LEU A 416 -4.45 -17.19 -13.86
N LEU A 417 -3.76 -16.34 -14.61
CA LEU A 417 -4.33 -15.22 -15.33
C LEU A 417 -4.73 -15.71 -16.73
N GLU A 418 -5.98 -15.45 -17.07
CA GLU A 418 -6.54 -15.63 -18.42
C GLU A 418 -6.42 -14.37 -19.27
#